data_AF-A0A6N4Q9D2-F1
#
_entry.id   AF-A0A6N4Q9D2-F1
#
_cell.length_a   1.000
_cell.length_b   1.000
_cell.length_c   1.000
_cell.angle_alpha   90.00
_cell.angle_beta   90.00
_cell.angle_gamma   90.00
#
_symmetry.space_group_name_H-M   'P 1'
#
loop_
_entity.id
_entity.type
_entity.pdbx_description
1 polymer ?
#
loop_
_entity_poly.entity_id
_entity_poly.type
_entity_poly.pdbx_seq_one_letter_code
_entity_poly.pdbx_strand_id
1 'polypeptide(L)'
;MFLFFSLTRLFESRFFYFIFVIPLSYIFLFSCNGNSANNVCDSKSKSYAETSVLLGMMGEKKHPCYPGFQILTNPGLNVSAKSGIISEAGGNALQGSVLSFALSLGMEPKEPVSVQVIVSNPSYATVIPTSLVWTKSDWNIIKNISVSAVNDTIINGNRNFSIRLVPTSDDSSMRLQDQIISMEILDNDKVIYTTTSSYTGALGGFTGADAICQADVKCPVGKVCKAMLVDNSSDSRVASNTPNLGDGQISWVLKPFATYARNDNTSTVIGTTNANSLFTFPIVAIRPTSTTAWTGLAADWTSAVSLHCGEWVLASGNGNAGDTFATSSNAIGMNSFTCNSNLPFYCVEQ
;
A
#
# COMPACT_ATOMS: atom_id res chain seq x y z
N MET A 1 -85.29 -2.71 -29.11
CA MET A 1 -86.08 -1.47 -28.95
C MET A 1 -85.11 -0.31 -29.21
N PHE A 2 -84.82 0.05 -30.47
CA PHE A 2 -85.66 0.78 -31.46
C PHE A 2 -85.65 2.30 -31.19
N LEU A 3 -85.40 3.23 -32.14
CA LEU A 3 -85.05 3.17 -33.59
C LEU A 3 -83.85 4.14 -33.86
N PHE A 4 -83.08 4.20 -34.97
CA PHE A 4 -83.16 3.77 -36.40
C PHE A 4 -83.93 4.72 -37.37
N PHE A 5 -83.42 4.85 -38.61
CA PHE A 5 -84.00 5.47 -39.83
C PHE A 5 -84.01 7.03 -39.93
N SER A 6 -83.97 7.70 -41.11
CA SER A 6 -83.86 7.21 -42.53
C SER A 6 -83.26 8.22 -43.54
N LEU A 7 -83.02 7.69 -44.76
CA LEU A 7 -82.67 8.27 -46.06
C LEU A 7 -83.33 9.61 -46.49
N THR A 8 -82.71 10.26 -47.50
CA THR A 8 -83.36 10.43 -48.83
C THR A 8 -82.34 10.57 -49.98
N ARG A 9 -82.76 10.23 -51.22
CA ARG A 9 -82.03 10.40 -52.49
C ARG A 9 -82.80 11.32 -53.44
N LEU A 10 -82.09 12.02 -54.34
CA LEU A 10 -82.56 12.46 -55.66
C LEU A 10 -81.43 12.15 -56.68
N PHE A 11 -81.64 11.41 -57.79
CA PHE A 11 -82.22 11.80 -59.11
C PHE A 11 -81.38 12.85 -59.85
N GLU A 12 -81.05 12.76 -61.15
CA GLU A 12 -80.85 11.67 -62.17
C GLU A 12 -79.74 12.22 -63.15
N SER A 13 -79.29 11.68 -64.30
CA SER A 13 -79.79 10.65 -65.21
C SER A 13 -78.70 10.06 -66.14
N ARG A 14 -79.07 8.98 -66.87
CA ARG A 14 -78.85 8.64 -68.31
C ARG A 14 -77.57 9.09 -69.08
N PHE A 15 -77.02 8.32 -70.03
CA PHE A 15 -77.10 6.89 -70.43
C PHE A 15 -76.08 6.64 -71.61
N PHE A 16 -75.77 5.38 -71.96
CA PHE A 16 -74.95 4.94 -73.14
C PHE A 16 -73.43 5.30 -73.12
N TYR A 17 -72.47 4.44 -73.51
CA TYR A 17 -72.48 2.99 -73.80
C TYR A 17 -71.06 2.37 -73.69
N PHE A 18 -70.97 1.12 -73.22
CA PHE A 18 -69.94 0.08 -73.45
C PHE A 18 -68.50 0.43 -73.94
N ILE A 19 -67.48 0.12 -73.13
CA ILE A 19 -66.54 -1.03 -73.31
C ILE A 19 -65.52 -1.14 -72.13
N PHE A 20 -64.96 -2.34 -71.92
CA PHE A 20 -64.00 -2.71 -70.87
C PHE A 20 -62.67 -1.91 -70.89
N VAL A 21 -62.08 -1.65 -69.70
CA VAL A 21 -60.83 -2.29 -69.18
C VAL A 21 -60.42 -1.67 -67.82
N ILE A 22 -60.41 -2.51 -66.76
CA ILE A 22 -59.50 -2.65 -65.59
C ILE A 22 -58.94 -1.37 -64.86
N PRO A 23 -58.92 -1.32 -63.50
CA PRO A 23 -58.90 -0.06 -62.76
C PRO A 23 -57.51 0.48 -62.38
N LEU A 24 -57.45 1.80 -62.12
CA LEU A 24 -56.28 2.50 -61.56
C LEU A 24 -56.52 2.97 -60.11
N SER A 25 -56.68 2.03 -59.18
CA SER A 25 -56.79 2.34 -57.75
C SER A 25 -55.44 2.76 -57.17
N TYR A 26 -55.26 4.06 -56.91
CA TYR A 26 -54.09 4.61 -56.24
C TYR A 26 -54.00 4.12 -54.78
N ILE A 27 -53.25 3.04 -54.55
CA ILE A 27 -52.88 2.60 -53.20
C ILE A 27 -51.65 3.39 -52.78
N PHE A 28 -51.82 4.36 -51.88
CA PHE A 28 -50.71 4.98 -51.16
C PHE A 28 -50.10 3.95 -50.19
N LEU A 29 -49.15 3.17 -50.68
CA LEU A 29 -48.27 2.36 -49.83
C LEU A 29 -47.35 3.29 -49.05
N PHE A 30 -47.78 3.67 -47.83
CA PHE A 30 -46.86 4.20 -46.83
C PHE A 30 -45.85 3.11 -46.44
N SER A 31 -44.72 3.11 -47.14
CA SER A 31 -43.56 2.32 -46.76
C SER A 31 -43.00 2.87 -45.45
N CYS A 32 -43.37 2.24 -44.34
CA CYS A 32 -42.66 2.37 -43.07
C CYS A 32 -41.30 1.67 -43.18
N ASN A 33 -40.41 2.22 -44.02
CA ASN A 33 -39.02 1.83 -44.03
C ASN A 33 -38.41 2.14 -42.65
N GLY A 34 -37.58 1.23 -42.14
CA GLY A 34 -37.08 1.21 -40.76
C GLY A 34 -36.02 2.27 -40.45
N ASN A 35 -36.24 3.53 -40.86
CA ASN A 35 -35.33 4.64 -40.59
C ASN A 35 -35.36 4.98 -39.10
N SER A 36 -34.36 4.50 -38.35
CA SER A 36 -34.03 5.01 -37.02
C SER A 36 -33.75 6.50 -37.12
N ALA A 37 -34.70 7.32 -36.66
CA ALA A 37 -34.56 8.78 -36.68
C ALA A 37 -33.39 9.14 -35.76
N ASN A 38 -32.33 9.76 -36.30
CA ASN A 38 -31.09 10.01 -35.56
C ASN A 38 -31.28 11.12 -34.50
N ASN A 39 -31.90 10.74 -33.37
CA ASN A 39 -32.41 11.63 -32.34
C ASN A 39 -32.08 11.08 -30.96
N VAL A 40 -32.02 11.96 -29.96
CA VAL A 40 -31.58 11.64 -28.59
C VAL A 40 -32.41 10.52 -27.93
N CYS A 41 -33.65 10.28 -28.38
CA CYS A 41 -34.54 9.25 -27.82
C CYS A 41 -34.59 7.93 -28.62
N ASP A 42 -33.73 7.74 -29.63
CA ASP A 42 -33.55 6.45 -30.31
C ASP A 42 -32.23 5.80 -29.89
N SER A 43 -32.31 4.71 -29.11
CA SER A 43 -31.16 4.01 -28.55
C SER A 43 -30.23 3.34 -29.58
N LYS A 44 -30.61 3.29 -30.85
CA LYS A 44 -29.77 2.81 -31.97
C LYS A 44 -29.12 3.96 -32.75
N SER A 45 -29.39 5.22 -32.39
CA SER A 45 -28.87 6.40 -33.08
C SER A 45 -27.46 6.81 -32.59
N LYS A 46 -26.75 7.55 -33.45
CA LYS A 46 -25.47 8.19 -33.09
C LYS A 46 -25.70 9.31 -32.07
N SER A 47 -26.79 10.06 -32.21
CA SER A 47 -27.18 11.14 -31.29
C SER A 47 -27.41 10.66 -29.85
N TYR A 48 -28.02 9.48 -29.66
CA TYR A 48 -28.17 8.88 -28.33
C TYR A 48 -26.84 8.51 -27.70
N ALA A 49 -25.93 7.89 -28.47
CA ALA A 49 -24.59 7.52 -27.99
C ALA A 49 -23.77 8.76 -27.59
N GLU A 50 -23.74 9.80 -28.43
CA GLU A 50 -23.03 11.05 -28.16
C GLU A 50 -23.61 11.79 -26.95
N THR A 51 -24.94 11.85 -26.82
CA THR A 51 -25.59 12.50 -25.66
C THR A 51 -25.36 11.71 -24.38
N SER A 52 -25.40 10.38 -24.43
CA SER A 52 -25.16 9.51 -23.26
C SER A 52 -23.71 9.63 -22.74
N VAL A 53 -22.73 9.75 -23.64
CA VAL A 53 -21.32 10.01 -23.28
C VAL A 53 -21.19 11.41 -22.66
N LEU A 54 -21.78 12.44 -23.27
CA LEU A 54 -21.72 13.81 -22.75
C LEU A 54 -22.35 13.94 -21.35
N LEU A 55 -23.53 13.35 -21.13
CA LEU A 55 -24.18 13.33 -19.81
C LEU A 55 -23.31 12.61 -18.77
N GLY A 56 -22.73 11.46 -19.13
CA GLY A 56 -21.80 10.74 -18.26
C GLY A 56 -20.54 11.55 -17.90
N MET A 57 -19.99 12.31 -18.85
CA MET A 57 -18.87 13.24 -18.61
C MET A 57 -19.27 14.44 -17.74
N MET A 58 -20.53 14.89 -17.83
CA MET A 58 -21.09 15.94 -16.97
C MET A 58 -21.53 15.42 -15.58
N GLY A 59 -21.36 14.13 -15.30
CA GLY A 59 -21.78 13.49 -14.05
C GLY A 59 -23.29 13.30 -13.91
N GLU A 60 -24.06 13.55 -14.98
CA GLU A 60 -25.51 13.32 -14.98
C GLU A 60 -25.81 11.82 -15.02
N LYS A 61 -26.69 11.39 -14.11
CA LYS A 61 -26.99 9.98 -13.86
C LYS A 61 -28.29 9.53 -14.50
N LYS A 62 -29.07 10.43 -15.13
CA LYS A 62 -30.35 10.07 -15.78
C LYS A 62 -30.35 10.51 -17.24
N HIS A 63 -30.80 9.64 -18.13
CA HIS A 63 -30.96 9.99 -19.54
C HIS A 63 -32.33 10.67 -19.78
N PRO A 64 -32.43 11.87 -20.40
CA PRO A 64 -33.68 12.62 -20.53
C PRO A 64 -34.84 11.84 -21.16
N CYS A 65 -34.57 11.05 -22.20
CA CYS A 65 -35.58 10.22 -22.87
C CYS A 65 -35.92 8.91 -22.13
N TYR A 66 -35.10 8.52 -21.15
CA TYR A 66 -35.20 7.24 -20.45
C TYR A 66 -34.94 7.44 -18.94
N PRO A 67 -35.85 8.09 -18.21
CA PRO A 67 -35.63 8.46 -16.79
C PRO A 67 -35.46 7.26 -15.83
N GLY A 68 -35.75 6.04 -16.29
CA GLY A 68 -35.46 4.79 -15.57
C GLY A 68 -34.07 4.18 -15.84
N PHE A 69 -33.33 4.66 -16.83
CA PHE A 69 -31.94 4.26 -17.07
C PHE A 69 -30.99 5.14 -16.26
N GLN A 70 -30.13 4.50 -15.46
CA GLN A 70 -29.03 5.19 -14.80
C GLN A 70 -27.73 5.09 -15.61
N ILE A 71 -27.06 6.23 -15.81
CA ILE A 71 -25.72 6.28 -16.37
C ILE A 71 -24.73 5.96 -15.25
N LEU A 72 -24.37 4.68 -15.14
CA LEU A 72 -23.32 4.21 -14.25
C LEU A 72 -21.97 4.43 -14.92
N THR A 73 -21.11 5.25 -14.30
CA THR A 73 -19.77 5.56 -14.82
C THR A 73 -18.83 4.35 -14.77
N ASN A 74 -18.92 3.54 -13.70
CA ASN A 74 -18.12 2.32 -13.51
C ASN A 74 -19.02 1.09 -13.25
N PRO A 75 -19.71 0.51 -14.24
CA PRO A 75 -20.61 -0.64 -14.05
C PRO A 75 -19.89 -1.99 -13.80
N GLY A 76 -18.56 -2.03 -13.86
CA GLY A 76 -17.76 -3.24 -13.61
C GLY A 76 -17.37 -3.43 -12.13
N LEU A 77 -16.22 -4.06 -11.91
CA LEU A 77 -15.56 -4.15 -10.61
C LEU A 77 -14.90 -2.82 -10.23
N ASN A 78 -15.20 -2.32 -9.04
CA ASN A 78 -14.61 -1.12 -8.45
C ASN A 78 -13.64 -1.47 -7.32
N VAL A 79 -12.64 -0.59 -7.11
CA VAL A 79 -11.60 -0.71 -6.07
C VAL A 79 -11.44 0.64 -5.38
N SER A 80 -11.29 0.65 -4.05
CA SER A 80 -11.14 1.88 -3.26
C SER A 80 -9.87 2.69 -3.59
N ALA A 81 -8.81 2.04 -4.04
CA ALA A 81 -7.57 2.67 -4.49
C ALA A 81 -6.87 1.81 -5.56
N LYS A 82 -6.14 2.44 -6.49
CA LYS A 82 -5.34 1.74 -7.51
C LYS A 82 -3.84 1.66 -7.17
N SER A 83 -3.47 2.11 -5.97
CA SER A 83 -2.12 2.04 -5.45
C SER A 83 -2.14 1.83 -3.93
N GLY A 84 -1.09 1.21 -3.39
CA GLY A 84 -0.87 1.11 -1.95
C GLY A 84 0.60 0.93 -1.61
N ILE A 85 0.94 1.24 -0.36
CA ILE A 85 2.27 1.02 0.21
C ILE A 85 2.09 0.16 1.46
N ILE A 86 2.92 -0.86 1.59
CA ILE A 86 3.11 -1.66 2.80
C ILE A 86 4.59 -1.63 3.18
N SER A 87 4.92 -2.00 4.40
CA SER A 87 6.29 -2.21 4.88
C SER A 87 6.42 -3.56 5.54
N GLU A 88 7.64 -4.11 5.52
CA GLU A 88 8.06 -5.31 6.24
C GLU A 88 8.15 -5.09 7.76
N ALA A 89 8.26 -3.84 8.20
CA ALA A 89 8.07 -3.45 9.60
C ALA A 89 6.58 -3.38 9.98
N GLY A 90 6.32 -3.36 11.30
CA GLY A 90 5.00 -3.05 11.86
C GLY A 90 4.07 -4.25 12.12
N GLY A 91 4.56 -5.49 11.95
CA GLY A 91 3.85 -6.72 12.31
C GLY A 91 4.61 -7.58 13.31
N ASN A 92 5.45 -8.48 12.81
CA ASN A 92 6.29 -9.41 13.55
C ASN A 92 7.50 -9.84 12.69
N ALA A 93 8.33 -10.78 13.16
CA ALA A 93 9.55 -11.23 12.49
C ALA A 93 9.35 -12.04 11.18
N LEU A 94 8.11 -12.26 10.73
CA LEU A 94 7.78 -12.97 9.48
C LEU A 94 6.71 -12.25 8.62
N GLN A 95 6.06 -11.22 9.18
CA GLN A 95 5.00 -10.46 8.52
C GLN A 95 5.12 -8.99 8.88
N GLY A 96 5.03 -8.12 7.89
CA GLY A 96 5.00 -6.67 8.13
C GLY A 96 3.59 -6.13 8.35
N SER A 97 3.44 -4.86 8.01
CA SER A 97 2.16 -4.15 7.99
C SER A 97 1.11 -4.77 7.05
N VAL A 98 -0.15 -4.42 7.30
CA VAL A 98 -1.33 -4.89 6.55
C VAL A 98 -2.10 -3.71 5.99
N LEU A 99 -2.51 -3.77 4.72
CA LEU A 99 -3.35 -2.78 4.04
C LEU A 99 -4.59 -3.45 3.43
N SER A 100 -5.77 -2.91 3.70
CA SER A 100 -7.03 -3.42 3.14
C SER A 100 -7.54 -2.57 1.96
N PHE A 101 -8.00 -3.24 0.91
CA PHE A 101 -8.69 -2.62 -0.22
C PHE A 101 -10.16 -3.06 -0.22
N ALA A 102 -11.06 -2.09 -0.37
CA ALA A 102 -12.49 -2.32 -0.47
C ALA A 102 -12.90 -2.47 -1.95
N LEU A 103 -13.70 -3.48 -2.23
CA LEU A 103 -14.16 -3.87 -3.57
C LEU A 103 -15.70 -3.87 -3.62
N SER A 104 -16.26 -3.50 -4.76
CA SER A 104 -17.71 -3.50 -5.00
C SER A 104 -18.05 -3.63 -6.49
N LEU A 105 -19.28 -4.05 -6.80
CA LEU A 105 -19.80 -3.99 -8.17
C LEU A 105 -20.51 -2.65 -8.43
N GLY A 106 -20.42 -2.18 -9.68
CA GLY A 106 -21.14 -0.97 -10.11
C GLY A 106 -22.64 -1.18 -10.35
N MET A 107 -23.09 -2.43 -10.54
CA MET A 107 -24.48 -2.79 -10.81
C MET A 107 -24.83 -4.17 -10.26
N GLU A 108 -26.13 -4.44 -10.15
CA GLU A 108 -26.70 -5.76 -9.88
C GLU A 108 -26.43 -6.73 -11.04
N PRO A 109 -25.72 -7.84 -10.81
CA PRO A 109 -25.47 -8.84 -11.84
C PRO A 109 -26.61 -9.86 -11.89
N LYS A 110 -26.84 -10.43 -13.07
CA LYS A 110 -27.84 -11.49 -13.28
C LYS A 110 -27.34 -12.86 -12.84
N GLU A 111 -26.09 -13.15 -13.17
CA GLU A 111 -25.35 -14.35 -12.79
C GLU A 111 -24.21 -14.00 -11.82
N PRO A 112 -23.69 -14.95 -11.01
CA PRO A 112 -22.61 -14.65 -10.07
C PRO A 112 -21.36 -14.06 -10.73
N VAL A 113 -20.71 -13.12 -10.03
CA VAL A 113 -19.43 -12.52 -10.44
C VAL A 113 -18.34 -13.03 -9.52
N SER A 114 -17.46 -13.88 -10.04
CA SER A 114 -16.28 -14.37 -9.33
C SER A 114 -15.08 -13.46 -9.62
N VAL A 115 -14.28 -13.14 -8.63
CA VAL A 115 -13.06 -12.33 -8.77
C VAL A 115 -11.89 -13.10 -8.17
N GLN A 116 -10.92 -13.46 -9.01
CA GLN A 116 -9.66 -14.06 -8.57
C GLN A 116 -8.65 -12.95 -8.24
N VAL A 117 -7.88 -13.13 -7.18
CA VAL A 117 -6.93 -12.13 -6.64
C VAL A 117 -5.52 -12.69 -6.76
N ILE A 118 -4.74 -12.16 -7.70
CA ILE A 118 -3.43 -12.69 -8.07
C ILE A 118 -2.34 -11.67 -7.69
N VAL A 119 -1.40 -12.09 -6.84
CA VAL A 119 -0.21 -11.29 -6.49
C VAL A 119 0.90 -11.58 -7.49
N SER A 120 1.56 -10.56 -8.03
CA SER A 120 2.63 -10.76 -9.03
C SER A 120 3.91 -11.38 -8.46
N ASN A 121 4.16 -11.25 -7.15
CA ASN A 121 5.15 -12.03 -6.43
C ASN A 121 4.68 -12.34 -5.00
N PRO A 122 4.38 -13.61 -4.64
CA PRO A 122 3.96 -14.00 -3.30
C PRO A 122 5.10 -13.96 -2.26
N SER A 123 6.38 -13.80 -2.65
CA SER A 123 7.47 -13.65 -1.69
C SER A 123 7.54 -12.26 -1.04
N TYR A 124 6.78 -11.27 -1.55
CA TYR A 124 6.74 -9.91 -0.99
C TYR A 124 5.43 -9.67 -0.22
N ALA A 125 4.32 -10.25 -0.66
CA ALA A 125 3.03 -10.06 0.00
C ALA A 125 2.11 -11.27 -0.15
N THR A 126 1.29 -11.48 0.88
CA THR A 126 0.16 -12.41 0.87
C THR A 126 -1.15 -11.63 0.84
N VAL A 127 -2.20 -12.20 0.25
CA VAL A 127 -3.51 -11.54 0.14
C VAL A 127 -4.62 -12.50 0.54
N ILE A 128 -5.53 -12.04 1.40
CA ILE A 128 -6.66 -12.82 1.92
C ILE A 128 -7.95 -11.99 1.84
N PRO A 129 -9.06 -12.54 1.30
CA PRO A 129 -9.14 -13.80 0.57
C PRO A 129 -8.53 -13.72 -0.84
N THR A 130 -8.10 -14.86 -1.39
CA THR A 130 -7.58 -14.97 -2.76
C THR A 130 -8.67 -15.04 -3.83
N SER A 131 -9.93 -15.22 -3.42
CA SER A 131 -11.09 -15.14 -4.30
C SER A 131 -12.30 -14.52 -3.59
N LEU A 132 -13.14 -13.85 -4.36
CA LEU A 132 -14.39 -13.25 -3.91
C LEU A 132 -15.50 -13.59 -4.91
N VAL A 133 -16.72 -13.75 -4.43
CA VAL A 133 -17.90 -13.97 -5.28
C VAL A 133 -18.99 -12.99 -4.86
N TRP A 134 -19.56 -12.26 -5.81
CA TRP A 134 -20.80 -11.50 -5.63
C TRP A 134 -21.94 -12.19 -6.35
N THR A 135 -23.14 -12.06 -5.80
CA THR A 135 -24.39 -12.61 -6.29
C THR A 135 -25.45 -11.53 -6.35
N LYS A 136 -26.63 -11.86 -6.88
CA LYS A 136 -27.76 -10.94 -6.96
C LYS A 136 -28.26 -10.45 -5.59
N SER A 137 -28.03 -11.18 -4.50
CA SER A 137 -28.47 -10.77 -3.15
C SER A 137 -27.46 -9.93 -2.37
N ASP A 138 -26.21 -9.85 -2.81
CA ASP A 138 -25.13 -9.16 -2.09
C ASP A 138 -24.20 -8.30 -2.97
N TRP A 139 -24.60 -7.99 -4.21
CA TRP A 139 -23.85 -7.16 -5.16
C TRP A 139 -23.46 -5.77 -4.63
N ASN A 140 -24.32 -5.21 -3.78
CA ASN A 140 -24.16 -3.90 -3.15
C ASN A 140 -23.35 -3.96 -1.84
N ILE A 141 -22.96 -5.15 -1.38
CA ILE A 141 -22.12 -5.34 -0.20
C ILE A 141 -20.65 -5.19 -0.60
N ILE A 142 -19.98 -4.25 0.05
CA ILE A 142 -18.53 -4.08 -0.06
C ILE A 142 -17.82 -5.31 0.51
N LYS A 143 -16.85 -5.85 -0.22
CA LYS A 143 -16.00 -6.95 0.26
C LYS A 143 -14.55 -6.49 0.25
N ASN A 144 -13.81 -6.84 1.29
CA ASN A 144 -12.43 -6.40 1.45
C ASN A 144 -11.46 -7.52 1.09
N ILE A 145 -10.32 -7.14 0.51
CA ILE A 145 -9.10 -7.94 0.55
C ILE A 145 -8.10 -7.27 1.49
N SER A 146 -7.38 -8.06 2.28
CA SER A 146 -6.27 -7.60 3.10
C SER A 146 -4.96 -8.11 2.51
N VAL A 147 -4.02 -7.19 2.35
CA VAL A 147 -2.68 -7.41 1.80
C VAL A 147 -1.69 -7.31 2.96
N SER A 148 -0.99 -8.40 3.28
CA SER A 148 0.00 -8.44 4.34
C SER A 148 1.40 -8.56 3.74
N ALA A 149 2.30 -7.68 4.14
CA ALA A 149 3.72 -7.78 3.78
C ALA A 149 4.31 -9.09 4.35
N VAL A 150 5.14 -9.76 3.54
CA VAL A 150 6.07 -10.79 4.01
C VAL A 150 7.33 -10.06 4.44
N ASN A 151 7.75 -10.24 5.70
CA ASN A 151 8.99 -9.66 6.23
C ASN A 151 10.12 -10.68 5.98
N ASP A 152 11.13 -10.33 5.18
CA ASP A 152 12.30 -11.18 4.97
C ASP A 152 13.53 -10.76 5.81
N THR A 153 14.76 -10.96 5.33
CA THR A 153 16.01 -10.64 6.06
C THR A 153 17.18 -10.30 5.11
N ILE A 154 16.87 -9.99 3.85
CA ILE A 154 17.82 -9.71 2.78
C ILE A 154 17.73 -8.22 2.45
N ILE A 155 18.66 -7.38 2.92
CA ILE A 155 18.72 -5.96 2.53
C ILE A 155 18.67 -5.82 1.00
N ASN A 156 17.56 -5.30 0.47
CA ASN A 156 17.27 -5.34 -0.97
C ASN A 156 16.56 -4.06 -1.49
N GLY A 157 16.20 -3.13 -0.61
CA GLY A 157 15.56 -1.86 -0.90
C GLY A 157 14.05 -1.97 -1.15
N ASN A 158 13.37 -0.83 -1.34
CA ASN A 158 11.94 -0.85 -1.63
C ASN A 158 11.66 -1.61 -2.94
N ARG A 159 10.69 -2.53 -2.92
CA ARG A 159 10.34 -3.39 -4.06
C ARG A 159 8.95 -3.05 -4.56
N ASN A 160 8.77 -3.06 -5.89
CA ASN A 160 7.48 -2.85 -6.52
C ASN A 160 6.86 -4.18 -6.96
N PHE A 161 5.57 -4.35 -6.72
CA PHE A 161 4.76 -5.47 -7.19
C PHE A 161 3.35 -5.01 -7.59
N SER A 162 2.48 -5.95 -7.94
CA SER A 162 1.09 -5.63 -8.27
C SER A 162 0.13 -6.72 -7.80
N ILE A 163 -1.12 -6.31 -7.57
CA ILE A 163 -2.24 -7.21 -7.33
C ILE A 163 -3.19 -7.06 -8.52
N ARG A 164 -3.42 -8.16 -9.23
CA ARG A 164 -4.35 -8.25 -10.37
C ARG A 164 -5.64 -8.92 -9.92
N LEU A 165 -6.74 -8.19 -10.02
CA LEU A 165 -8.10 -8.67 -9.80
C LEU A 165 -8.67 -9.08 -11.15
N VAL A 166 -9.02 -10.35 -11.30
CA VAL A 166 -9.56 -10.93 -12.54
C VAL A 166 -11.03 -11.28 -12.34
N PRO A 167 -11.98 -10.40 -12.72
CA PRO A 167 -13.42 -10.66 -12.61
C PRO A 167 -13.96 -11.49 -13.79
N THR A 168 -14.74 -12.53 -13.48
CA THR A 168 -15.42 -13.42 -14.43
C THR A 168 -16.90 -13.60 -14.06
N SER A 169 -17.77 -13.71 -15.06
CA SER A 169 -19.20 -14.00 -14.91
C SER A 169 -19.78 -14.42 -16.27
N ASP A 170 -20.85 -15.20 -16.25
CA ASP A 170 -21.65 -15.52 -17.43
C ASP A 170 -22.65 -14.39 -17.80
N ASP A 171 -22.82 -13.37 -16.93
CA ASP A 171 -23.63 -12.19 -17.27
C ASP A 171 -22.91 -11.30 -18.30
N SER A 172 -23.19 -11.59 -19.57
CA SER A 172 -22.77 -10.81 -20.75
C SER A 172 -23.13 -9.31 -20.74
N SER A 173 -23.95 -8.82 -19.80
CA SER A 173 -24.21 -7.38 -19.62
C SER A 173 -23.29 -6.69 -18.61
N MET A 174 -22.54 -7.45 -17.81
CA MET A 174 -21.50 -6.90 -16.94
C MET A 174 -20.27 -6.48 -17.75
N ARG A 175 -19.86 -5.21 -17.62
CA ARG A 175 -18.60 -4.73 -18.24
C ARG A 175 -17.41 -5.03 -17.33
N LEU A 176 -17.09 -6.31 -17.19
CA LEU A 176 -15.96 -6.78 -16.40
C LEU A 176 -14.63 -6.48 -17.11
N GLN A 177 -13.67 -5.96 -16.35
CA GLN A 177 -12.30 -5.68 -16.78
C GLN A 177 -11.37 -5.88 -15.59
N ASP A 178 -10.21 -6.48 -15.84
CA ASP A 178 -9.15 -6.62 -14.85
C ASP A 178 -8.82 -5.29 -14.19
N GLN A 179 -8.71 -5.28 -12.86
CA GLN A 179 -8.18 -4.14 -12.11
C GLN A 179 -6.79 -4.49 -11.59
N ILE A 180 -5.85 -3.57 -11.76
CA ILE A 180 -4.49 -3.69 -11.25
C ILE A 180 -4.31 -2.65 -10.15
N ILE A 181 -3.77 -3.10 -9.01
CA ILE A 181 -3.33 -2.26 -7.90
C ILE A 181 -1.80 -2.28 -7.92
N SER A 182 -1.18 -1.11 -8.09
CA SER A 182 0.29 -0.95 -7.99
C SER A 182 0.72 -0.91 -6.53
N MET A 183 1.65 -1.75 -6.14
CA MET A 183 2.06 -1.89 -4.73
C MET A 183 3.56 -1.65 -4.57
N GLU A 184 3.92 -0.87 -3.57
CA GLU A 184 5.29 -0.78 -3.05
C GLU A 184 5.38 -1.51 -1.70
N ILE A 185 6.45 -2.27 -1.48
CA ILE A 185 6.85 -2.76 -0.16
C ILE A 185 8.14 -2.06 0.28
N LEU A 186 8.09 -1.44 1.47
CA LEU A 186 9.20 -0.72 2.10
C LEU A 186 10.05 -1.69 2.93
N ASP A 187 11.33 -1.77 2.57
CA ASP A 187 12.37 -2.57 3.24
C ASP A 187 12.62 -2.05 4.67
N ASN A 188 12.62 -2.96 5.64
CA ASN A 188 12.90 -2.71 7.05
C ASN A 188 14.31 -3.15 7.48
N ASP A 189 15.05 -3.87 6.63
CA ASP A 189 16.37 -4.40 6.94
C ASP A 189 17.43 -3.29 6.84
N LYS A 190 18.37 -3.32 7.79
CA LYS A 190 19.31 -2.22 8.03
C LYS A 190 20.70 -2.72 8.41
N VAL A 191 21.70 -1.92 8.11
CA VAL A 191 23.08 -2.19 8.52
C VAL A 191 23.37 -1.59 9.90
N ILE A 192 23.96 -2.39 10.79
CA ILE A 192 24.70 -1.90 11.96
C ILE A 192 26.18 -2.26 11.81
N TYR A 193 27.06 -1.34 12.22
CA TYR A 193 28.50 -1.51 12.13
C TYR A 193 29.22 -0.83 13.29
N THR A 194 30.52 -1.09 13.38
CA THR A 194 31.44 -0.31 14.24
C THR A 194 32.25 0.63 13.38
N THR A 195 32.55 1.82 13.88
CA THR A 195 33.41 2.79 13.20
C THR A 195 34.74 2.17 12.74
N THR A 196 35.26 2.67 11.62
CA THR A 196 36.53 2.26 11.01
C THR A 196 37.74 2.81 11.78
N SER A 197 37.56 3.95 12.44
CA SER A 197 38.54 4.55 13.36
C SER A 197 38.05 4.48 14.82
N SER A 198 38.98 4.64 15.75
CA SER A 198 38.72 4.63 17.20
C SER A 198 38.91 6.03 17.79
N TYR A 199 37.96 6.46 18.62
CA TYR A 199 37.81 7.83 19.11
C TYR A 199 37.81 7.90 20.63
N THR A 200 38.21 9.04 21.19
CA THR A 200 38.03 9.36 22.62
C THR A 200 36.55 9.67 22.90
N GLY A 201 36.18 9.80 24.17
CA GLY A 201 34.82 10.17 24.58
C GLY A 201 34.38 11.57 24.15
N ALA A 202 35.29 12.42 23.68
CA ALA A 202 35.00 13.75 23.13
C ALA A 202 34.57 13.67 21.65
N LEU A 203 33.40 13.09 21.40
CA LEU A 203 32.83 12.91 20.06
C LEU A 203 32.15 14.17 19.50
N GLY A 204 31.88 15.17 20.35
CA GLY A 204 31.10 16.36 19.99
C GLY A 204 29.59 16.17 20.18
N GLY A 205 29.20 15.41 21.21
CA GLY A 205 27.82 15.03 21.46
C GLY A 205 27.26 14.10 20.38
N PHE A 206 25.94 13.85 20.40
CA PHE A 206 25.30 13.00 19.38
C PHE A 206 25.40 13.57 17.97
N THR A 207 25.41 14.90 17.82
CA THR A 207 25.55 15.53 16.49
C THR A 207 26.94 15.28 15.90
N GLY A 208 28.00 15.35 16.70
CA GLY A 208 29.36 14.99 16.27
C GLY A 208 29.51 13.48 16.00
N ALA A 209 28.95 12.63 16.87
CA ALA A 209 28.97 11.19 16.69
C ALA A 209 28.15 10.72 15.45
N ASP A 210 26.99 11.31 15.19
CA ASP A 210 26.19 11.07 13.98
C ASP A 210 26.95 11.53 12.73
N ALA A 211 27.63 12.68 12.77
CA ALA A 211 28.47 13.14 11.65
C ALA A 211 29.66 12.20 11.37
N ILE A 212 30.27 11.63 12.41
CA ILE A 212 31.30 10.59 12.26
C ILE A 212 30.71 9.33 11.62
N CYS A 213 29.55 8.85 12.07
CA CYS A 213 28.88 7.70 11.44
C CYS A 213 28.56 7.94 9.97
N GLN A 214 28.00 9.11 9.65
CA GLN A 214 27.62 9.49 8.29
C GLN A 214 28.82 9.63 7.33
N ALA A 215 30.01 9.93 7.86
CA ALA A 215 31.26 10.05 7.11
C ALA A 215 32.08 8.74 7.07
N ASP A 216 31.71 7.70 7.82
CA ASP A 216 32.42 6.43 7.82
C ASP A 216 32.17 5.67 6.51
N VAL A 217 33.22 5.10 5.92
CA VAL A 217 33.18 4.32 4.67
C VAL A 217 32.27 3.10 4.74
N LYS A 218 31.85 2.67 5.94
CA LYS A 218 30.87 1.61 6.15
C LYS A 218 29.40 2.06 6.07
N CYS A 219 29.11 3.37 6.09
CA CYS A 219 27.73 3.85 5.89
C CYS A 219 27.28 3.52 4.45
N PRO A 220 26.15 2.83 4.23
CA PRO A 220 25.71 2.49 2.89
C PRO A 220 25.43 3.74 2.04
N VAL A 221 25.87 3.73 0.77
CA VAL A 221 25.78 4.90 -0.12
C VAL A 221 24.33 5.34 -0.30
N GLY A 222 24.06 6.62 0.00
CA GLY A 222 22.72 7.20 -0.07
C GLY A 222 21.81 6.92 1.14
N LYS A 223 22.30 6.21 2.17
CA LYS A 223 21.59 6.02 3.44
C LYS A 223 22.08 6.99 4.51
N VAL A 224 21.27 7.16 5.56
CA VAL A 224 21.60 7.96 6.73
C VAL A 224 22.06 7.05 7.86
N CYS A 225 23.21 7.37 8.48
CA CYS A 225 23.79 6.58 9.56
C CYS A 225 23.98 7.41 10.84
N LYS A 226 23.58 6.84 11.99
CA LYS A 226 23.61 7.51 13.30
C LYS A 226 24.29 6.68 14.38
N ALA A 227 24.84 7.33 15.40
CA ALA A 227 25.55 6.69 16.50
C ALA A 227 24.59 6.04 17.50
N MET A 228 24.80 4.75 17.80
CA MET A 228 24.11 4.06 18.89
C MET A 228 24.82 4.32 20.22
N LEU A 229 24.62 5.55 20.69
CA LEU A 229 25.07 6.07 21.97
C LEU A 229 23.86 6.55 22.79
N VAL A 230 24.01 6.64 24.11
CA VAL A 230 23.04 7.29 25.01
C VAL A 230 23.74 8.19 26.03
N ASP A 231 22.97 9.07 26.66
CA ASP A 231 23.38 9.90 27.79
C ASP A 231 22.18 10.24 28.71
N ASN A 232 22.32 11.28 29.53
CA ASN A 232 21.29 11.81 30.44
C ASN A 232 21.10 13.34 30.26
N SER A 233 21.36 13.91 29.07
CA SER A 233 21.40 15.36 28.85
C SER A 233 20.04 15.98 28.48
N SER A 234 20.01 17.28 28.18
CA SER A 234 18.82 17.94 27.61
C SER A 234 18.61 17.68 26.11
N ASP A 235 19.62 17.19 25.38
CA ASP A 235 19.55 16.73 23.98
C ASP A 235 19.61 15.18 23.93
N SER A 236 18.98 14.55 24.92
CA SER A 236 19.17 13.13 25.24
C SER A 236 18.88 12.19 24.07
N ARG A 237 19.73 11.15 23.94
CA ARG A 237 19.40 9.92 23.21
C ARG A 237 19.13 8.82 24.24
N VAL A 238 17.90 8.31 24.27
CA VAL A 238 17.42 7.33 25.28
C VAL A 238 16.89 6.09 24.56
N ALA A 239 17.38 4.92 24.96
CA ALA A 239 16.88 3.62 24.49
C ALA A 239 15.76 3.05 25.39
N SER A 240 15.86 3.27 26.70
CA SER A 240 14.88 2.81 27.70
C SER A 240 15.03 3.61 29.00
N ASN A 241 13.92 4.00 29.63
CA ASN A 241 13.93 4.56 30.99
C ASN A 241 13.93 3.45 32.06
N THR A 242 13.20 2.37 31.80
CA THR A 242 13.05 1.20 32.67
C THR A 242 13.84 0.02 32.09
N PRO A 243 14.55 -0.80 32.89
CA PRO A 243 15.31 -1.94 32.41
C PRO A 243 14.56 -2.86 31.44
N ASN A 244 15.11 -3.00 30.23
CA ASN A 244 14.68 -3.86 29.12
C ASN A 244 13.28 -3.58 28.51
N LEU A 245 12.60 -2.47 28.85
CA LEU A 245 11.25 -2.22 28.34
C LEU A 245 11.20 -1.50 26.97
N GLY A 246 12.16 -0.62 26.67
CA GLY A 246 12.13 0.28 25.52
C GLY A 246 11.18 1.47 25.71
N ASP A 247 10.90 1.85 26.95
CA ASP A 247 9.96 2.90 27.32
C ASP A 247 10.60 4.29 27.32
N GLY A 248 9.85 5.31 26.89
CA GLY A 248 10.29 6.71 26.92
C GLY A 248 11.45 7.05 26.00
N GLN A 249 11.59 6.36 24.87
CA GLN A 249 12.65 6.60 23.88
C GLN A 249 12.69 8.04 23.37
N ILE A 250 13.90 8.61 23.32
CA ILE A 250 14.18 9.94 22.77
C ILE A 250 15.29 9.79 21.73
N SER A 251 15.05 10.30 20.52
CA SER A 251 16.03 10.31 19.41
C SER A 251 16.68 8.94 19.09
N TRP A 252 15.99 7.83 19.41
CA TRP A 252 16.57 6.49 19.34
C TRP A 252 16.83 6.00 17.90
N VAL A 253 17.94 5.28 17.72
CA VAL A 253 18.49 4.98 16.39
C VAL A 253 17.99 3.67 15.79
N LEU A 254 17.75 2.64 16.60
CA LEU A 254 17.10 1.42 16.12
C LEU A 254 15.62 1.69 15.82
N LYS A 255 15.02 0.90 14.92
CA LYS A 255 13.59 0.95 14.55
C LYS A 255 12.85 -0.28 15.08
N PRO A 256 11.52 -0.26 15.26
CA PRO A 256 10.77 -1.41 15.72
C PRO A 256 10.53 -2.42 14.59
N PHE A 257 10.63 -3.72 14.90
CA PHE A 257 10.49 -4.81 13.91
C PHE A 257 11.39 -4.67 12.66
N ALA A 258 12.63 -4.23 12.87
CA ALA A 258 13.64 -4.11 11.82
C ALA A 258 14.73 -5.17 12.03
N THR A 259 15.14 -5.85 10.97
CA THR A 259 16.31 -6.75 11.03
C THR A 259 17.57 -5.91 10.88
N TYR A 260 18.59 -6.24 11.66
CA TYR A 260 19.91 -5.65 11.50
C TYR A 260 20.91 -6.70 11.06
N ALA A 261 21.64 -6.41 9.99
CA ALA A 261 22.73 -7.26 9.48
C ALA A 261 24.10 -6.59 9.68
N ARG A 262 25.16 -7.41 9.67
CA ARG A 262 26.54 -6.89 9.70
C ARG A 262 26.90 -6.21 8.38
N ASN A 263 27.68 -5.14 8.46
CA ASN A 263 28.28 -4.49 7.29
C ASN A 263 29.32 -5.36 6.56
N ASP A 264 30.08 -6.21 7.27
CA ASP A 264 31.13 -7.04 6.67
C ASP A 264 30.60 -8.28 5.92
N ASN A 265 29.36 -8.68 6.22
CA ASN A 265 28.58 -9.65 5.47
C ASN A 265 27.08 -9.40 5.74
N THR A 266 26.38 -8.76 4.81
CA THR A 266 24.96 -8.43 4.93
C THR A 266 24.03 -9.64 4.93
N SER A 267 24.50 -10.83 4.53
CA SER A 267 23.79 -12.10 4.72
C SER A 267 23.92 -12.66 6.15
N THR A 268 24.65 -11.98 7.06
CA THR A 268 24.66 -12.32 8.48
C THR A 268 23.79 -11.34 9.27
N VAL A 269 22.57 -11.77 9.56
CA VAL A 269 21.68 -11.13 10.54
C VAL A 269 22.32 -11.16 11.94
N ILE A 270 22.34 -10.02 12.60
CA ILE A 270 22.66 -9.85 14.03
C ILE A 270 21.43 -10.20 14.87
N GLY A 271 20.27 -9.67 14.47
CA GLY A 271 18.97 -9.96 15.08
C GLY A 271 17.89 -9.01 14.58
N THR A 272 16.65 -9.30 14.93
CA THR A 272 15.49 -8.43 14.67
C THR A 272 15.09 -7.74 15.97
N THR A 273 14.72 -6.46 15.89
CA THR A 273 14.24 -5.70 17.05
C THR A 273 12.79 -6.05 17.41
N ASN A 274 12.46 -5.86 18.68
CA ASN A 274 11.09 -5.98 19.17
C ASN A 274 10.21 -4.77 18.79
N ALA A 275 8.96 -4.76 19.25
CA ALA A 275 8.00 -3.67 19.04
C ALA A 275 8.46 -2.31 19.57
N ASN A 276 9.40 -2.31 20.51
CA ASN A 276 9.94 -1.13 21.19
C ASN A 276 11.39 -0.86 20.76
N SER A 277 11.78 -1.26 19.54
CA SER A 277 13.07 -0.93 18.93
C SER A 277 14.32 -1.42 19.68
N LEU A 278 14.23 -2.47 20.50
CA LEU A 278 15.38 -3.09 21.19
C LEU A 278 15.69 -4.48 20.63
N PHE A 279 16.97 -4.90 20.61
CA PHE A 279 17.30 -6.30 20.32
C PHE A 279 16.90 -7.21 21.50
N THR A 280 16.30 -8.35 21.17
CA THR A 280 16.15 -9.47 22.12
C THR A 280 17.43 -10.30 22.10
N PHE A 281 18.15 -10.37 23.22
CA PHE A 281 19.33 -11.23 23.34
C PHE A 281 18.94 -12.72 23.50
N PRO A 282 19.74 -13.67 23.00
CA PRO A 282 21.06 -13.48 22.38
C PRO A 282 20.99 -13.02 20.92
N ILE A 283 21.95 -12.16 20.53
CA ILE A 283 22.19 -11.74 19.15
C ILE A 283 23.39 -12.50 18.54
N VAL A 284 23.52 -12.50 17.22
CA VAL A 284 24.81 -12.80 16.58
C VAL A 284 25.73 -11.59 16.78
N ALA A 285 27.02 -11.83 17.04
CA ALA A 285 28.01 -10.81 17.32
C ALA A 285 28.07 -9.70 16.24
N ILE A 286 28.10 -8.44 16.66
CA ILE A 286 28.14 -7.26 15.76
C ILE A 286 29.45 -7.21 14.95
N ARG A 287 30.53 -7.81 15.48
CA ARG A 287 31.77 -8.09 14.75
C ARG A 287 32.19 -9.57 14.92
N PRO A 288 32.90 -10.17 13.95
CA PRO A 288 33.52 -11.49 14.10
C PRO A 288 34.76 -11.49 15.02
N THR A 289 35.13 -10.34 15.60
CA THR A 289 36.32 -10.14 16.45
C THR A 289 35.96 -9.26 17.65
N SER A 290 36.43 -9.60 18.85
CA SER A 290 36.22 -8.75 20.02
C SER A 290 36.98 -7.43 19.90
N THR A 291 36.29 -6.35 20.23
CA THR A 291 36.86 -5.04 20.59
C THR A 291 35.83 -4.32 21.46
N THR A 292 36.28 -3.38 22.27
CA THR A 292 35.39 -2.58 23.11
C THR A 292 34.81 -1.43 22.29
N ALA A 293 33.50 -1.18 22.35
CA ALA A 293 32.85 -0.09 21.63
C ALA A 293 32.01 0.82 22.55
N TRP A 294 32.17 2.14 22.45
CA TRP A 294 31.40 3.10 23.26
C TRP A 294 29.89 2.98 23.01
N THR A 295 29.11 3.11 24.08
CA THR A 295 27.64 3.07 24.05
C THR A 295 26.99 4.02 25.05
N GLY A 296 27.55 4.13 26.27
CA GLY A 296 26.85 4.73 27.41
C GLY A 296 25.66 3.91 27.94
N LEU A 297 25.33 2.77 27.31
CA LEU A 297 24.25 1.90 27.72
C LEU A 297 24.70 1.00 28.87
N ALA A 298 23.81 0.76 29.83
CA ALA A 298 23.90 -0.36 30.73
C ALA A 298 23.48 -1.68 30.02
N ALA A 299 23.74 -2.82 30.67
CA ALA A 299 23.43 -4.16 30.14
C ALA A 299 21.92 -4.49 30.08
N ASP A 300 21.05 -3.49 30.24
CA ASP A 300 19.59 -3.58 30.33
C ASP A 300 18.88 -2.48 29.50
N TRP A 301 19.60 -1.85 28.56
CA TRP A 301 19.13 -0.74 27.72
C TRP A 301 18.86 0.61 28.42
N THR A 302 19.11 0.74 29.73
CA THR A 302 19.09 2.07 30.38
C THR A 302 20.38 2.86 30.13
N SER A 303 20.35 4.18 30.29
CA SER A 303 21.56 5.01 30.26
C SER A 303 22.39 4.80 31.54
N ALA A 304 23.66 4.44 31.37
CA ALA A 304 24.57 4.11 32.47
C ALA A 304 24.98 5.37 33.25
N VAL A 305 24.33 5.60 34.40
CA VAL A 305 24.43 6.82 35.21
C VAL A 305 25.87 7.37 35.31
N SER A 306 26.07 8.59 34.79
CA SER A 306 27.35 9.32 34.75
C SER A 306 28.50 8.67 33.96
N LEU A 307 28.22 7.66 33.13
CA LEU A 307 29.19 6.96 32.29
C LEU A 307 29.00 7.28 30.79
N HIS A 308 28.99 8.58 30.48
CA HIS A 308 28.73 9.13 29.13
C HIS A 308 29.82 10.09 28.64
N CYS A 309 31.00 10.07 29.27
CA CYS A 309 32.09 11.01 28.95
C CYS A 309 31.69 12.50 28.95
N GLY A 310 30.80 12.87 29.87
CA GLY A 310 30.17 14.18 29.91
C GLY A 310 29.46 14.48 28.59
N GLU A 311 28.32 13.83 28.34
CA GLU A 311 27.46 14.09 27.16
C GLU A 311 28.22 13.94 25.83
N TRP A 312 29.20 13.03 25.80
CA TRP A 312 30.13 12.79 24.69
C TRP A 312 30.89 14.03 24.19
N VAL A 313 31.17 15.00 25.07
CA VAL A 313 32.03 16.16 24.76
C VAL A 313 33.36 16.20 25.53
N LEU A 314 33.59 15.34 26.53
CA LEU A 314 34.81 15.35 27.34
C LEU A 314 35.72 14.13 27.10
N ALA A 315 37.04 14.36 27.11
CA ALA A 315 38.07 13.31 27.15
C ALA A 315 38.44 12.90 28.60
N SER A 316 37.67 13.34 29.60
CA SER A 316 37.90 13.14 31.03
C SER A 316 36.73 12.44 31.72
N GLY A 317 37.01 11.66 32.76
CA GLY A 317 36.01 10.79 33.40
C GLY A 317 35.93 9.43 32.69
N ASN A 318 34.79 8.74 32.86
CA ASN A 318 34.53 7.43 32.26
C ASN A 318 33.31 7.44 31.34
N GLY A 319 33.33 6.55 30.35
CA GLY A 319 32.18 6.17 29.51
C GLY A 319 31.88 4.68 29.67
N ASN A 320 30.64 4.25 29.46
CA ASN A 320 30.30 2.82 29.41
C ASN A 320 30.41 2.28 27.97
N ALA A 321 30.82 1.02 27.85
CA ALA A 321 31.07 0.39 26.56
C ALA A 321 30.72 -1.10 26.58
N GLY A 322 30.38 -1.65 25.42
CA GLY A 322 30.14 -3.08 25.19
C GLY A 322 31.31 -3.79 24.52
N ASP A 323 31.26 -5.12 24.45
CA ASP A 323 32.15 -5.96 23.62
C ASP A 323 31.44 -6.35 22.30
N THR A 324 32.02 -5.96 21.17
CA THR A 324 31.46 -6.18 19.84
C THR A 324 31.32 -7.64 19.43
N PHE A 325 31.99 -8.56 20.14
CA PHE A 325 31.90 -10.01 19.92
C PHE A 325 30.91 -10.71 20.86
N ALA A 326 30.40 -10.02 21.88
CA ALA A 326 29.43 -10.61 22.78
C ALA A 326 28.08 -10.86 22.08
N THR A 327 27.44 -11.96 22.45
CA THR A 327 26.09 -12.35 22.02
C THR A 327 25.03 -12.03 23.07
N SER A 328 25.43 -11.77 24.32
CA SER A 328 24.58 -11.28 25.42
C SER A 328 24.52 -9.75 25.44
N SER A 329 23.80 -9.17 26.42
CA SER A 329 23.75 -7.70 26.60
C SER A 329 25.09 -7.04 26.96
N ASN A 330 26.15 -7.82 27.22
CA ASN A 330 27.53 -7.32 27.20
C ASN A 330 27.89 -6.64 25.86
N ALA A 331 27.17 -6.96 24.77
CA ALA A 331 27.32 -6.28 23.47
C ALA A 331 27.01 -4.78 23.53
N ILE A 332 26.08 -4.37 24.40
CA ILE A 332 25.67 -2.97 24.57
C ILE A 332 26.25 -2.33 25.84
N GLY A 333 26.50 -3.09 26.90
CA GLY A 333 27.09 -2.58 28.12
C GLY A 333 27.80 -3.68 28.91
N MET A 334 29.12 -3.58 29.01
CA MET A 334 29.97 -4.56 29.70
C MET A 334 30.77 -3.93 30.84
N ASN A 335 31.44 -2.81 30.59
CA ASN A 335 32.29 -2.15 31.60
C ASN A 335 32.53 -0.67 31.24
N SER A 336 33.01 0.10 32.22
CA SER A 336 33.40 1.50 32.03
C SER A 336 34.89 1.63 31.69
N PHE A 337 35.22 2.58 30.82
CA PHE A 337 36.57 2.88 30.36
C PHE A 337 36.84 4.39 30.44
N THR A 338 38.10 4.80 30.60
CA THR A 338 38.47 6.23 30.68
C THR A 338 38.24 6.93 29.35
N CYS A 339 37.69 8.14 29.38
CA CYS A 339 37.29 8.88 28.17
C CYS A 339 38.45 9.34 27.28
N ASN A 340 39.70 9.18 27.70
CA ASN A 340 40.89 9.35 26.86
C ASN A 340 41.26 8.08 26.07
N SER A 341 40.55 6.96 26.26
CA SER A 341 40.74 5.72 25.51
C SER A 341 40.20 5.87 24.08
N ASN A 342 41.00 5.54 23.07
CA ASN A 342 40.53 5.46 21.69
C ASN A 342 39.78 4.14 21.46
N LEU A 343 38.45 4.18 21.49
CA LEU A 343 37.58 3.04 21.19
C LEU A 343 36.69 3.35 19.97
N PRO A 344 36.35 2.36 19.12
CA PRO A 344 35.28 2.53 18.14
C PRO A 344 33.92 2.72 18.83
N PHE A 345 32.88 3.00 18.05
CA PHE A 345 31.49 2.97 18.54
C PHE A 345 30.54 2.42 17.47
N TYR A 346 29.31 2.13 17.88
CA TYR A 346 28.29 1.57 16.98
C TYR A 346 27.62 2.66 16.14
N CYS A 347 27.44 2.36 14.86
CA CYS A 347 26.71 3.18 13.90
C CYS A 347 25.59 2.35 13.24
N VAL A 348 24.44 2.97 13.07
CA VAL A 348 23.17 2.33 12.74
C VAL A 348 22.50 3.09 11.59
N GLU A 349 22.23 2.39 10.49
CA GLU A 349 21.39 2.86 9.40
C GLU A 349 19.97 3.19 9.89
N GLN A 350 19.37 4.27 9.36
CA GLN A 350 18.08 4.80 9.81
C GLN A 350 16.87 4.28 9.03
#